data_AF-A0A931RCP2-F1
#
_entry.id   AF-A0A931RCP2-F1
#
_cell.length_a   1.000
_cell.length_b   1.000
_cell.length_c   1.000
_cell.angle_alpha   90.00
_cell.angle_beta   90.00
_cell.angle_gamma   90.00
#
_symmetry.space_group_name_H-M   'P 1'
#
loop_
_entity.id
_entity.type
_entity.pdbx_description
1 polymer ?
#
loop_
_entity_poly.entity_id
_entity_poly.type
_entity_poly.pdbx_seq_one_letter_code
_entity_poly.pdbx_strand_id
1 'polypeptide(L)'
;MALATKAKRRSVMKKGEILKLGFIASVAAIISYLVAGALFNSPEKRATKVPTVDKINISLPDIKNESSYQSFLNPGALDATQPIQIGDTKNTNPFQ
;
A
#
# COMPACT_ATOMS: atom_id res chain seq x y z
N MET A 1 -13.13 59.44 48.46
CA MET A 1 -13.35 58.33 47.50
C MET A 1 -12.12 57.43 47.56
N ALA A 2 -12.12 56.40 48.42
CA ALA A 2 -10.95 55.56 48.65
C ALA A 2 -11.10 54.25 47.86
N LEU A 3 -10.27 54.08 46.82
CA LEU A 3 -10.16 52.87 46.02
C LEU A 3 -9.43 51.79 46.83
N ALA A 4 -10.18 50.85 47.40
CA ALA A 4 -9.62 49.64 48.01
C ALA A 4 -9.29 48.63 46.91
N THR A 5 -8.05 48.64 46.44
CA THR A 5 -7.52 47.65 45.50
C THR A 5 -7.37 46.31 46.23
N LYS A 6 -8.33 45.39 46.06
CA LYS A 6 -8.23 44.01 46.55
C LYS A 6 -7.07 43.29 45.84
N ALA A 7 -5.95 43.15 46.53
CA ALA A 7 -4.86 42.30 46.09
C ALA A 7 -5.32 40.82 46.07
N LYS A 8 -5.39 40.25 44.86
CA LYS A 8 -5.65 38.82 44.65
C LYS A 8 -4.47 38.01 45.20
N ARG A 9 -4.59 37.52 46.45
CA ARG A 9 -3.59 36.59 47.02
C ARG A 9 -3.51 35.35 46.13
N ARG A 10 -2.37 35.14 45.45
CA ARG A 10 -2.03 33.83 44.90
C ARG A 10 -1.87 32.87 46.08
N SER A 11 -2.81 31.94 46.21
CA SER A 11 -2.68 30.82 47.15
C SER A 11 -1.51 29.97 46.68
N VAL A 12 -0.41 29.97 47.44
CA VAL A 12 0.69 29.03 47.23
C VAL A 12 0.13 27.63 47.52
N MET A 13 0.12 26.76 46.50
CA MET A 13 -0.40 25.40 46.65
C MET A 13 0.29 24.70 47.81
N LYS A 14 -0.50 24.14 48.72
CA LYS A 14 0.07 23.41 49.85
C LYS A 14 0.75 22.15 49.31
N LYS A 15 1.85 21.72 49.92
CA LYS A 15 2.60 20.52 49.49
C LYS A 15 1.69 19.28 49.33
N GLY A 16 0.66 19.16 50.16
CA GLY A 16 -0.34 18.08 50.05
C GLY A 16 -1.28 18.18 48.84
N GLU A 17 -1.53 19.37 48.30
CA GLU A 17 -2.33 19.56 47.08
C GLU A 17 -1.53 19.16 45.84
N ILE A 18 -0.23 19.46 45.83
CA ILE A 18 0.69 19.05 44.77
C ILE A 18 0.80 17.52 44.73
N LEU A 19 0.87 16.85 45.89
CA LEU A 19 0.92 15.40 45.97
C LEU A 19 -0.37 14.74 45.45
N LYS A 20 -1.53 15.30 45.81
CA LYS A 20 -2.84 14.84 45.29
C LYS A 20 -2.94 15.03 43.78
N LEU A 21 -2.49 16.17 43.27
CA LEU A 21 -2.50 16.48 41.85
C LEU A 21 -1.61 15.50 41.07
N GLY A 22 -0.40 15.22 41.58
CA GLY A 22 0.51 14.24 41.00
C GLY A 22 -0.10 12.84 40.97
N PHE A 23 -0.73 12.40 42.06
CA PHE A 23 -1.40 11.09 42.11
C PHE A 23 -2.52 10.97 41.06
N ILE A 24 -3.39 11.97 40.98
CA ILE A 24 -4.49 11.98 40.00
C ILE A 24 -3.95 11.97 38.56
N ALA A 25 -2.91 12.76 38.29
CA ALA A 25 -2.26 12.80 36.98
C ALA A 25 -1.65 11.45 36.60
N SER A 26 -0.99 10.76 37.54
CA SER A 26 -0.42 9.43 37.31
C SER A 26 -1.49 8.38 37.02
N VAL A 27 -2.58 8.34 37.80
CA VAL A 27 -3.69 7.41 37.57
C VAL A 27 -4.37 7.68 36.22
N ALA A 28 -4.59 8.95 35.88
CA ALA A 28 -5.16 9.34 34.60
C ALA A 28 -4.27 8.94 33.41
N ALA A 29 -2.95 9.05 33.54
CA ALA A 29 -1.99 8.64 32.51
C ALA A 29 -2.03 7.13 32.27
N ILE A 30 -2.10 6.32 33.34
CA ILE A 30 -2.18 4.85 33.23
C ILE A 30 -3.48 4.45 32.53
N ILE A 31 -4.62 5.00 32.94
CA ILE A 31 -5.92 4.70 32.33
C ILE A 31 -5.93 5.12 30.86
N SER A 32 -5.43 6.33 30.55
CA SER A 32 -5.34 6.82 29.17
C SER A 32 -4.47 5.94 28.29
N TYR A 33 -3.35 5.44 28.81
CA TYR A 33 -2.47 4.51 28.09
C TYR A 33 -3.18 3.19 27.74
N LEU A 34 -3.89 2.60 28.70
CA LEU A 34 -4.63 1.36 28.49
C LEU A 34 -5.79 1.54 27.50
N VAL A 35 -6.55 2.64 27.63
CA VAL A 35 -7.65 2.95 26.72
C VAL A 35 -7.14 3.27 25.32
N ALA A 36 -6.04 4.02 25.20
CA ALA A 36 -5.40 4.28 23.92
C ALA A 36 -4.90 2.98 23.28
N GLY A 37 -4.23 2.10 24.02
CA GLY A 37 -3.78 0.81 23.50
C GLY A 37 -4.94 -0.11 23.08
N ALA A 38 -6.08 -0.06 23.77
CA ALA A 38 -7.28 -0.83 23.44
C ALA A 38 -8.05 -0.27 22.21
N LEU A 39 -8.21 1.05 22.12
CA LEU A 39 -8.94 1.71 21.03
C LEU A 39 -8.10 1.83 19.76
N PHE A 40 -6.82 2.18 19.90
CA PHE A 40 -5.87 2.22 18.81
C PHE A 40 -5.19 0.85 18.68
N ASN A 41 -5.98 -0.16 18.27
CA ASN A 41 -5.49 -1.50 17.92
C ASN A 41 -4.19 -1.40 17.09
N SER A 42 -3.18 -2.21 17.46
CA SER A 42 -1.89 -2.33 16.78
C SER A 42 -2.07 -2.38 15.25
N PRO A 43 -1.24 -1.65 14.46
CA PRO A 43 -1.36 -1.60 12.99
C PRO A 43 -1.29 -2.99 12.33
N GLU A 44 -0.82 -4.03 13.03
CA GLU A 44 -0.88 -5.42 12.58
C GLU A 44 -2.30 -5.90 12.23
N LYS A 45 -3.35 -5.41 12.90
CA LYS A 45 -4.74 -5.77 12.56
C LYS A 45 -5.31 -4.97 11.37
N ARG A 46 -4.59 -3.96 10.89
CA ARG A 46 -4.93 -3.19 9.68
C ARG A 46 -4.18 -3.68 8.45
N ALA A 47 -3.27 -4.64 8.60
CA ALA A 47 -2.68 -5.38 7.49
C ALA A 47 -3.65 -6.48 7.04
N THR A 48 -4.86 -6.10 6.63
CA THR A 48 -5.70 -7.00 5.85
C THR A 48 -4.93 -7.27 4.57
N LYS A 49 -4.34 -8.47 4.45
CA LYS A 49 -3.73 -8.94 3.20
C LYS A 49 -4.85 -8.97 2.16
N VAL A 50 -4.94 -7.89 1.39
CA VAL A 50 -5.80 -7.84 0.22
C VAL A 50 -5.27 -8.91 -0.73
N PRO A 51 -6.11 -9.78 -1.30
CA PRO A 51 -5.66 -10.71 -2.32
C PRO A 51 -5.12 -9.88 -3.49
N THR A 52 -3.79 -9.77 -3.57
CA THR A 52 -3.12 -9.29 -4.76
C THR A 52 -3.39 -10.34 -5.82
N VAL A 53 -4.05 -9.95 -6.91
CA VAL A 53 -4.19 -10.78 -8.11
C VAL A 53 -2.85 -11.46 -8.38
N ASP A 54 -2.87 -12.79 -8.52
CA ASP A 54 -1.69 -13.58 -8.82
C ASP A 54 -0.95 -12.98 -10.02
N LYS A 55 0.38 -13.08 -10.02
CA LYS A 55 1.21 -12.58 -11.12
C LYS A 55 0.63 -13.10 -12.44
N ILE A 56 0.28 -12.18 -13.34
CA ILE A 56 -0.14 -12.52 -14.70
C ILE A 56 0.97 -13.39 -15.28
N ASN A 57 0.66 -14.64 -15.58
CA ASN A 57 1.62 -15.55 -16.19
C ASN A 57 1.96 -15.01 -17.58
N ILE A 58 3.18 -14.53 -17.74
CA ILE A 58 3.70 -13.96 -18.99
C ILE A 58 4.30 -15.04 -19.89
N SER A 59 4.02 -16.33 -19.63
CA SER A 59 4.40 -17.39 -20.55
C SER A 59 3.63 -17.23 -21.85
N LEU A 60 4.25 -16.54 -22.80
CA LEU A 60 3.80 -16.49 -24.18
C LEU A 60 4.05 -17.88 -24.79
N PRO A 61 3.13 -18.38 -25.64
CA PRO A 61 3.36 -19.61 -26.36
C PRO A 61 4.61 -19.46 -27.25
N ASP A 62 5.40 -20.52 -27.34
CA ASP A 62 6.57 -20.53 -28.21
C ASP A 62 6.14 -20.90 -29.62
N ILE A 63 5.64 -19.89 -30.34
CA ILE A 63 5.04 -20.01 -31.67
C ILE A 63 5.99 -20.71 -32.66
N LYS A 64 7.32 -20.64 -32.44
CA LYS A 64 8.31 -21.27 -33.32
C LYS A 64 8.45 -22.77 -33.05
N ASN A 65 8.34 -23.18 -31.80
CA ASN A 65 8.63 -24.55 -31.36
C ASN A 65 7.36 -25.39 -31.08
N GLU A 66 6.18 -24.76 -31.01
CA GLU A 66 4.91 -25.44 -30.78
C GLU A 66 4.24 -25.90 -32.08
N SER A 67 4.07 -27.22 -32.24
CA SER A 67 3.45 -27.86 -33.42
C SER A 67 2.01 -27.40 -33.72
N SER A 68 1.29 -26.92 -32.71
CA SER A 68 -0.06 -26.36 -32.86
C SER A 68 -0.08 -25.14 -33.78
N TYR A 69 0.97 -24.32 -33.75
CA TYR A 69 1.07 -23.08 -34.52
C TYR A 69 1.66 -23.28 -35.92
N GLN A 70 2.40 -24.37 -36.14
CA GLN A 70 3.03 -24.68 -37.43
C GLN A 70 2.02 -25.04 -38.53
N SER A 71 0.76 -25.31 -38.17
CA SER A 71 -0.29 -25.69 -39.13
C SER A 71 -0.94 -24.50 -39.86
N PHE A 72 -0.79 -23.28 -39.36
CA PHE A 72 -1.38 -22.06 -39.93
C PHE A 72 -0.47 -20.82 -39.88
N LEU A 73 0.69 -20.90 -39.21
CA LEU A 73 1.72 -19.86 -39.22
C LEU A 73 2.94 -20.35 -39.97
N ASN A 74 3.29 -19.63 -41.03
CA ASN A 74 4.54 -19.80 -41.74
C ASN A 74 5.72 -19.41 -40.82
N PRO A 75 6.65 -20.32 -40.48
CA PRO A 75 7.80 -20.02 -39.63
C PRO A 75 8.70 -18.91 -40.19
N GLY A 76 8.78 -18.79 -41.52
CA GLY A 76 9.53 -17.72 -42.20
C GLY A 76 8.87 -16.35 -42.06
N ALA A 77 7.56 -16.27 -41.82
CA ALA A 77 6.89 -14.99 -41.59
C ALA A 77 7.27 -14.34 -40.25
N LEU A 78 7.83 -15.11 -39.32
CA LEU A 78 8.29 -14.64 -38.00
C LEU A 78 9.77 -14.24 -38.00
N ASP A 79 10.46 -14.38 -39.13
CA ASP A 79 11.86 -13.99 -39.30
C ASP A 79 11.94 -12.62 -39.99
N ALA A 80 12.23 -11.59 -39.18
CA ALA A 80 12.36 -10.21 -39.63
C ALA A 80 13.54 -9.96 -40.57
N THR A 81 14.42 -10.95 -40.77
CA THR A 81 15.56 -10.89 -41.68
C THR A 81 15.28 -11.50 -43.05
N GLN A 82 14.10 -12.11 -43.24
CA GLN A 82 13.72 -12.68 -44.53
C GLN A 82 13.58 -11.57 -45.58
N PRO A 83 14.19 -11.74 -46.77
CA PRO A 83 14.04 -10.78 -47.85
C PRO A 83 12.60 -10.79 -48.38
N ILE A 84 11.84 -9.73 -48.11
CA ILE A 84 10.50 -9.53 -48.67
C ILE A 84 10.64 -9.02 -50.10
N GLN A 85 10.31 -9.86 -51.08
CA GLN A 85 10.23 -9.45 -52.49
C GLN A 85 8.81 -8.98 -52.81
N ILE A 86 8.63 -7.66 -52.88
CA ILE A 86 7.35 -7.04 -53.25
C ILE A 86 7.23 -7.04 -54.78
N GLY A 87 6.20 -7.70 -55.32
CA GLY A 87 5.90 -7.68 -56.76
C GLY A 87 6.19 -8.99 -57.52
N ASP A 88 6.62 -10.06 -56.85
CA ASP A 88 6.64 -11.39 -57.48
C ASP A 88 5.22 -11.97 -57.50
N THR A 89 4.63 -12.11 -58.69
CA THR A 89 3.28 -12.65 -58.93
C THR A 89 3.18 -14.16 -58.65
N LYS A 90 4.26 -14.79 -58.17
CA LYS A 90 4.34 -16.22 -57.91
C LYS A 90 3.99 -16.65 -56.48
N ASN A 91 3.70 -15.74 -55.55
CA ASN A 91 3.17 -16.12 -54.24
C ASN A 91 1.66 -16.42 -54.34
N THR A 92 1.32 -17.61 -54.83
CA THR A 92 -0.06 -18.06 -55.03
C THR A 92 -0.78 -18.42 -53.73
N ASN A 93 -0.08 -18.45 -52.59
CA ASN A 93 -0.73 -18.69 -51.31
C ASN A 93 0.01 -17.98 -50.17
N PRO A 94 -0.35 -16.72 -49.86
CA PRO A 94 0.39 -15.91 -48.89
C PRO A 94 0.22 -16.37 -47.44
N PHE A 95 -0.79 -17.21 -47.13
CA PHE A 95 -1.05 -17.72 -45.80
C PHE A 95 -1.62 -19.15 -45.91
N GLN A 96 -0.77 -20.17 -45.79
CA GLN A 96 -1.18 -21.54 -45.50
C GLN A 96 -1.16 -21.77 -43.99
#